data_AF-A0A4Q4IZX7-F1
#
_entry.id   AF-A0A4Q4IZX7-F1
#
_cell.length_a   1.000
_cell.length_b   1.000
_cell.length_c   1.000
_cell.angle_alpha   90.00
_cell.angle_beta   90.00
_cell.angle_gamma   90.00
#
_symmetry.space_group_name_H-M   'P 1'
#
loop_
_entity.id
_entity.type
_entity.pdbx_description
1 polymer ?
#
loop_
_entity_poly.entity_id
_entity_poly.type
_entity_poly.pdbx_seq_one_letter_code
_entity_poly.pdbx_strand_id
1 'polypeptide(L)'
;MTAIRSFLLEALQRVVDGGDIEHEELDAAVPNPLTLDPVEKDAWQQLSNWADDADIRQRDANYATLKRDWMQDHIAALKANGS
;
A
#
# COMPACT_ATOMS: atom_id res chain seq x y z
N MET A 1 -9.37 -12.90 -8.25
CA MET A 1 -8.42 -11.90 -7.72
C MET A 1 -7.24 -11.81 -8.69
N THR A 2 -6.85 -10.61 -9.13
CA THR A 2 -5.72 -10.42 -10.05
C THR A 2 -4.39 -10.55 -9.30
N ALA A 3 -3.29 -10.76 -10.03
CA ALA A 3 -1.94 -10.79 -9.43
C ALA A 3 -1.60 -9.47 -8.74
N ILE A 4 -1.92 -8.34 -9.39
CA ILE A 4 -1.75 -6.99 -8.84
C ILE A 4 -2.54 -6.83 -7.54
N ARG A 5 -3.82 -7.20 -7.52
CA ARG A 5 -4.64 -7.08 -6.31
C ARG A 5 -4.09 -7.91 -5.16
N SER A 6 -3.64 -9.11 -5.45
CA SER A 6 -3.04 -10.00 -4.44
C SER A 6 -1.77 -9.38 -3.86
N PHE A 7 -0.90 -8.85 -4.73
CA PHE A 7 0.30 -8.12 -4.33
C PHE A 7 -0.02 -6.90 -3.46
N LEU A 8 -0.96 -6.04 -3.88
CA LEU A 8 -1.32 -4.84 -3.11
C LEU A 8 -1.87 -5.19 -1.71
N LEU A 9 -2.67 -6.26 -1.62
CA LEU A 9 -3.17 -6.74 -0.33
C LEU A 9 -2.04 -7.24 0.57
N GLU A 10 -1.10 -8.02 0.03
CA GLU A 10 0.05 -8.54 0.77
C GLU A 10 0.98 -7.40 1.23
N ALA A 11 1.26 -6.44 0.36
CA ALA A 11 2.09 -5.28 0.65
C ALA A 11 1.48 -4.39 1.74
N LEU A 12 0.18 -4.07 1.65
CA LEU A 12 -0.52 -3.31 2.70
C LEU A 12 -0.49 -4.05 4.04
N GLN A 13 -0.76 -5.36 4.02
CA GLN A 13 -0.72 -6.16 5.25
C GLN A 13 0.67 -6.18 5.87
N ARG A 14 1.71 -6.30 5.04
CA ARG A 14 3.11 -6.26 5.48
C ARG A 14 3.44 -4.98 6.24
N VAL A 15 3.00 -3.82 5.74
CA VAL A 15 3.23 -2.53 6.41
C VAL A 15 2.44 -2.42 7.72
N VAL A 16 1.19 -2.89 7.73
CA VAL A 16 0.36 -2.98 8.94
C VAL A 16 1.04 -3.82 10.02
N ASP A 17 1.67 -4.93 9.64
CA ASP A 17 2.39 -5.85 10.53
C ASP A 17 3.77 -5.30 10.98
N GLY A 18 4.11 -4.07 10.58
CA GLY A 18 5.35 -3.39 10.96
C GLY A 18 6.51 -3.58 9.99
N GLY A 19 6.28 -4.26 8.87
CA GLY A 19 7.22 -4.34 7.76
C GLY A 19 7.28 -3.06 6.93
N ASP A 20 7.99 -3.14 5.81
CA ASP A 20 8.19 -2.04 4.88
C ASP A 20 8.05 -2.51 3.44
N ILE A 21 7.95 -1.55 2.52
CA ILE A 21 7.97 -1.78 1.06
C ILE A 21 8.85 -0.71 0.40
N GLU A 22 9.69 -1.15 -0.52
CA GLU A 22 10.55 -0.28 -1.33
C GLU A 22 9.88 0.08 -2.66
N HIS A 23 10.25 1.22 -3.24
CA HIS A 23 9.67 1.69 -4.49
C HIS A 23 9.97 0.71 -5.64
N GLU A 24 11.14 0.08 -5.62
CA GLU A 24 11.56 -0.94 -6.59
C GLU A 24 10.67 -2.19 -6.54
N GLU A 25 10.25 -2.61 -5.35
CA GLU A 25 9.32 -3.74 -5.17
C GLU A 25 7.94 -3.38 -5.77
N LEU A 26 7.48 -2.15 -5.52
CA LEU A 26 6.21 -1.64 -5.98
C LEU A 26 6.18 -1.46 -7.52
N ASP A 27 7.24 -0.90 -8.11
CA ASP A 27 7.38 -0.68 -9.55
C ASP A 27 7.50 -2.00 -10.32
N ALA A 28 8.21 -2.98 -9.77
CA ALA A 28 8.33 -4.30 -10.38
C ALA A 28 6.98 -5.03 -10.45
N ALA A 29 6.17 -4.91 -9.39
CA ALA A 29 4.86 -5.55 -9.32
C ALA A 29 3.77 -4.77 -10.08
N VAL A 30 3.88 -3.44 -10.15
CA VAL A 30 2.95 -2.56 -10.85
C VAL A 30 3.69 -1.60 -11.78
N PRO A 31 4.18 -2.08 -12.94
CA PRO A 31 4.96 -1.25 -13.86
C PRO A 31 4.18 -0.11 -14.52
N ASN A 32 2.84 -0.20 -14.52
CA ASN A 32 1.96 0.84 -15.06
C ASN A 32 0.76 1.10 -14.13
N PRO A 33 0.94 1.96 -13.10
CA PRO A 33 -0.12 2.28 -12.14
C PRO A 33 -1.34 2.97 -12.77
N LEU A 34 -1.23 3.49 -14.00
CA LEU A 34 -2.34 4.17 -14.69
C LEU A 34 -3.41 3.21 -15.19
N THR A 35 -3.12 1.91 -15.29
CA THR A 35 -4.08 0.89 -15.71
C THR A 35 -4.87 0.28 -14.56
N LEU A 36 -4.54 0.65 -13.33
CA LEU A 36 -5.22 0.16 -12.13
C LEU A 36 -6.67 0.65 -12.08
N ASP A 37 -7.55 -0.19 -11.54
CA ASP A 37 -8.86 0.29 -11.13
C ASP A 37 -8.73 1.32 -9.99
N PRO A 38 -9.76 2.15 -9.72
CA PRO A 38 -9.65 3.21 -8.73
C PRO A 38 -9.24 2.75 -7.32
N VAL A 39 -9.65 1.56 -6.90
CA VAL A 39 -9.37 1.02 -5.56
C VAL A 39 -7.94 0.48 -5.49
N GLU A 40 -7.51 -0.22 -6.53
CA GLU A 40 -6.11 -0.65 -6.68
C GLU A 40 -5.16 0.53 -6.76
N LYS A 41 -5.53 1.59 -7.51
CA LYS A 41 -4.73 2.79 -7.66
C LYS A 41 -4.53 3.54 -6.35
N ASP A 42 -5.60 3.67 -5.56
CA ASP A 42 -5.56 4.32 -4.26
C ASP A 42 -4.67 3.54 -3.26
N ALA A 43 -4.81 2.21 -3.23
CA ALA A 43 -3.94 1.34 -2.44
C ALA A 43 -2.45 1.44 -2.87
N TRP A 44 -2.18 1.40 -4.17
CA TRP A 44 -0.84 1.60 -4.71
C TRP A 44 -0.26 2.96 -4.30
N GLN A 45 -1.06 4.03 -4.36
CA GLN A 45 -0.62 5.36 -4.00
C GLN A 45 -0.25 5.48 -2.52
N GLN A 46 -0.97 4.80 -1.62
CA GLN A 46 -0.60 4.78 -0.20
C GLN A 46 0.71 4.04 0.05
N LEU A 47 0.97 2.94 -0.67
CA LEU A 47 2.24 2.22 -0.57
C LEU A 47 3.40 3.05 -1.13
N SER A 48 3.19 3.73 -2.25
CA SER A 48 4.17 4.65 -2.84
C SER A 48 4.52 5.76 -1.85
N ASN A 49 3.53 6.43 -1.26
CA ASN A 49 3.76 7.46 -0.26
C ASN A 49 4.51 6.91 0.96
N TRP A 50 4.14 5.71 1.44
CA TRP A 50 4.81 5.08 2.57
C TRP A 50 6.29 4.80 2.30
N ALA A 51 6.62 4.36 1.08
CA ALA A 51 8.00 4.16 0.64
C ALA A 51 8.77 5.49 0.60
N ASP A 52 8.14 6.57 0.10
CA ASP A 52 8.75 7.90 0.00
C ASP A 52 8.95 8.57 1.39
N ASP A 53 8.06 8.31 2.34
CA ASP A 53 8.03 8.97 3.66
C ASP A 53 8.96 8.33 4.71
N ALA A 54 10.00 7.60 4.30
CA ALA A 54 10.88 6.88 5.22
C ALA A 54 11.53 7.79 6.28
N ASP A 55 11.91 9.01 5.93
CA ASP A 55 12.50 9.99 6.84
C ASP A 55 11.47 10.57 7.84
N ILE A 56 10.22 10.74 7.40
CA ILE A 56 9.10 11.15 8.25
C ILE A 56 8.79 10.05 9.27
N ARG A 57 8.67 8.79 8.81
CA ARG A 57 8.39 7.63 9.67
C ARG A 57 9.46 7.41 10.75
N GLN A 58 10.72 7.76 10.46
CA GLN A 58 11.80 7.71 11.44
C GLN A 58 11.71 8.79 12.52
N ARG A 59 11.09 9.93 12.21
CA ARG A 59 11.01 11.11 13.11
C ARG A 59 9.67 11.23 13.83
N ASP A 60 8.61 10.65 13.27
CA ASP A 60 7.25 10.74 13.80
C ASP A 60 6.59 9.35 13.85
N ALA A 61 6.57 8.77 15.05
CA ALA A 61 5.91 7.49 15.30
C ALA A 61 4.37 7.58 15.22
N ASN A 62 3.78 8.76 15.45
CA ASN A 62 2.34 8.96 15.32
C ASN A 62 1.95 8.95 13.85
N TYR A 63 2.76 9.56 12.99
CA TYR A 63 2.58 9.47 11.53
C TYR A 63 2.57 8.01 11.06
N ALA A 64 3.56 7.22 11.48
CA ALA A 64 3.63 5.81 11.11
C ALA A 64 2.42 5.00 11.61
N THR A 65 1.93 5.28 12.82
CA THR A 65 0.74 4.63 13.37
C THR A 65 -0.52 4.99 12.58
N LEU A 66 -0.75 6.29 12.34
CA LEU A 66 -1.90 6.78 11.57
C LEU A 66 -1.93 6.19 10.16
N LYS A 67 -0.77 6.13 9.50
CA LYS A 67 -0.66 5.55 8.14
C LYS A 67 -0.97 4.06 8.13
N ARG A 68 -0.57 3.30 9.16
CA ARG A 68 -0.94 1.87 9.27
C ARG A 68 -2.44 1.69 9.46
N ASP A 69 -3.10 2.51 10.26
CA ASP A 69 -4.56 2.47 10.41
C ASP A 69 -5.24 2.73 9.06
N TRP A 70 -4.77 3.72 8.28
CA TRP A 70 -5.29 3.96 6.93
C TRP A 70 -5.06 2.78 5.99
N MET A 71 -3.90 2.11 6.06
CA MET A 71 -3.66 0.92 5.24
C MET A 71 -4.66 -0.21 5.54
N GLN A 72 -5.12 -0.35 6.78
CA GLN A 72 -6.18 -1.31 7.12
C GLN A 72 -7.49 -0.99 6.39
N ASP A 73 -7.84 0.30 6.26
CA ASP A 73 -9.03 0.72 5.52
C ASP A 73 -8.91 0.38 4.03
N HIS A 74 -7.74 0.59 3.41
CA HIS A 74 -7.52 0.21 2.01
C HIS A 74 -7.54 -1.31 1.79
N ILE A 75 -7.06 -2.11 2.75
CA ILE A 75 -7.22 -3.57 2.72
C ILE A 75 -8.70 -3.95 2.69
N ALA A 76 -9.51 -3.32 3.55
CA ALA A 76 -10.95 -3.58 3.59
C ALA A 76 -11.62 -3.18 2.26
N ALA A 77 -11.26 -2.03 1.69
CA ALA A 77 -11.78 -1.57 0.40
C ALA A 77 -11.43 -2.52 -0.76
N LEU A 78 -10.18 -3.02 -0.81
CA LEU A 78 -9.72 -3.97 -1.83
C LEU A 78 -10.45 -5.33 -1.75
N LYS A 79 -10.72 -5.79 -0.52
CA LYS A 79 -11.48 -7.03 -0.27
C LYS A 79 -12.96 -6.87 -0.66
N ALA A 80 -13.56 -5.72 -0.37
CA ALA A 80 -14.97 -5.46 -0.65
C ALA A 80 -15.28 -5.31 -2.15
N ASN A 81 -14.37 -4.72 -2.92
CA ASN A 81 -14.55 -4.47 -4.35
C ASN A 81 -14.08 -5.63 -5.24
N GLY A 82 -14.00 -6.86 -4.69
CA GLY A 82 -13.44 -8.05 -5.35
C GLY A 82 -14.47 -9.00 -5.98
N SER A 83 -15.72 -8.55 -6.18
CA SER A 83 -16.79 -9.34 -6.83
C SER A 83 -16.71 -9.31 -8.35
#